data_AF-A0ABD5W942-F1
#
_entry.id   AF-A0ABD5W942-F1
#
_cell.length_a   1.000
_cell.length_b   1.000
_cell.length_c   1.000
_cell.angle_alpha   90.00
_cell.angle_beta   90.00
_cell.angle_gamma   90.00
#
_symmetry.space_group_name_H-M   'P 1'
#
loop_
_entity.id
_entity.type
_entity.pdbx_description
1 polymer ?
#
loop_
_entity_poly.entity_id
_entity_poly.type
_entity_poly.pdbx_seq_one_letter_code
_entity_poly.pdbx_strand_id
1 'polypeptide(L)'
;MDGLDEDDLKTPVFEHLGVFENVDFEQIDQFYRYVDPTRGTDITVPHGPEAAIDAYAAAFPEENAGIRKFINVILTTRREVADWPFFEEPSSSTTHLHRFGNEPWGDTGRRLSGSYSTT
;
A
#
# COMPACT_ATOMS: atom_id res chain seq x y z
N MET A 1 5.16 -1.35 6.01
CA MET A 1 5.30 -1.68 4.58
C MET A 1 3.90 -1.80 4.01
N ASP A 2 3.73 -1.43 2.75
CA ASP A 2 2.43 -1.40 2.06
C ASP A 2 1.68 -2.74 2.21
N GLY A 3 0.49 -2.65 2.79
CA GLY A 3 -0.32 -3.77 3.25
C GLY A 3 -1.45 -3.15 4.06
N LEU A 4 -2.64 -3.72 3.93
CA LEU A 4 -3.93 -3.25 4.49
C LEU A 4 -3.90 -3.11 6.02
N ASP A 5 -3.05 -2.23 6.52
CA ASP A 5 -2.94 -1.84 7.91
C ASP A 5 -4.06 -0.87 8.28
N GLU A 6 -4.24 -0.64 9.57
CA GLU A 6 -5.37 0.13 10.10
C GLU A 6 -5.44 1.56 9.52
N ASP A 7 -4.30 2.11 9.12
CA ASP A 7 -4.17 3.46 8.56
C ASP A 7 -4.07 3.45 7.02
N ASP A 8 -4.31 2.31 6.37
CA ASP A 8 -4.17 2.18 4.93
C ASP A 8 -5.37 2.77 4.18
N LEU A 9 -5.10 3.77 3.34
CA LEU A 9 -6.09 4.45 2.52
C LEU A 9 -6.83 3.52 1.54
N LYS A 10 -6.30 2.33 1.26
CA LYS A 10 -6.94 1.34 0.37
C LYS A 10 -8.06 0.58 1.06
N THR A 11 -8.06 0.46 2.39
CA THR A 11 -9.04 -0.35 3.14
C THR A 11 -10.48 0.10 2.85
N PRO A 12 -10.85 1.39 2.93
CA PRO A 12 -12.20 1.84 2.61
C PRO A 12 -12.60 1.59 1.15
N VAL A 13 -11.63 1.65 0.22
CA VAL A 13 -11.87 1.38 -1.20
C VAL A 13 -12.16 -0.11 -1.41
N PHE A 14 -11.43 -0.98 -0.73
CA PHE A 14 -11.58 -2.44 -0.86
C PHE A 14 -12.91 -2.91 -0.25
N GLU A 15 -13.30 -2.34 0.90
CA GLU A 15 -14.63 -2.55 1.49
C GLU A 15 -15.73 -2.11 0.53
N HIS A 16 -15.63 -0.90 -0.05
CA HIS A 16 -16.65 -0.37 -0.96
C HIS A 16 -16.82 -1.23 -2.24
N LEU A 17 -15.71 -1.78 -2.74
CA LEU A 17 -15.71 -2.64 -3.93
C LEU A 17 -16.07 -4.10 -3.62
N GLY A 18 -16.31 -4.44 -2.34
CA GLY A 18 -16.60 -5.80 -1.90
C GLY A 18 -15.43 -6.76 -2.14
N VAL A 19 -14.20 -6.28 -2.09
CA VAL A 19 -13.01 -7.09 -2.43
C VAL A 19 -12.82 -8.21 -1.40
N PHE A 20 -13.06 -7.92 -0.12
CA PHE A 20 -12.85 -8.87 0.98
C PHE A 20 -13.83 -10.06 0.95
N GLU A 21 -14.99 -9.90 0.32
CA GLU A 21 -16.00 -10.96 0.17
C GLU A 21 -15.83 -11.77 -1.12
N ASN A 22 -15.15 -11.20 -2.13
CA ASN A 22 -15.05 -11.77 -3.47
C ASN A 22 -13.65 -12.28 -3.82
N VAL A 23 -12.65 -12.00 -2.99
CA VAL A 23 -11.25 -12.39 -3.21
C VAL A 23 -10.69 -13.07 -1.97
N ASP A 24 -10.10 -14.26 -2.18
CA ASP A 24 -9.36 -14.96 -1.14
C ASP A 24 -7.96 -14.35 -0.99
N PHE A 25 -7.61 -13.94 0.22
CA PHE A 25 -6.29 -13.41 0.56
C PHE A 25 -5.45 -14.52 1.19
N GLU A 26 -4.35 -14.86 0.54
CA GLU A 26 -3.33 -15.73 1.13
C GLU A 26 -2.33 -14.91 1.94
N GLN A 27 -2.15 -15.27 3.21
CA GLN A 27 -1.11 -14.69 4.04
C GLN A 27 0.24 -15.34 3.70
N ILE A 28 1.21 -14.51 3.34
CA ILE A 28 2.58 -14.94 3.05
C ILE A 28 3.46 -14.56 4.24
N ASP A 29 4.27 -15.50 4.73
CA ASP A 29 5.15 -15.25 5.88
C ASP A 29 6.38 -14.40 5.50
N GLN A 30 6.80 -14.47 4.24
CA GLN A 30 7.98 -13.80 3.69
C GLN A 30 7.58 -12.60 2.84
N PHE A 31 8.08 -11.42 3.20
CA PHE A 31 7.83 -10.22 2.42
C PHE A 31 8.70 -10.18 1.17
N TYR A 32 10.00 -10.46 1.31
CA TYR A 32 10.91 -10.67 0.18
C TYR A 32 12.15 -11.45 0.57
N ARG A 33 12.89 -11.91 -0.45
CA ARG A 33 14.23 -12.46 -0.30
C ARG A 33 15.22 -11.66 -1.14
N TYR A 34 16.36 -11.33 -0.56
CA TYR A 34 17.47 -10.67 -1.22
C TYR A 34 18.66 -11.63 -1.33
N VAL A 35 19.19 -11.76 -2.55
CA VAL A 35 20.34 -12.63 -2.84
C VAL A 35 21.38 -11.84 -3.62
N ASP A 36 22.59 -11.74 -3.06
CA ASP A 36 23.78 -11.18 -3.70
C ASP A 36 24.95 -12.18 -3.56
N PRO A 37 25.20 -13.00 -4.61
CA PRO A 37 26.30 -13.97 -4.60
C PRO A 37 27.69 -13.33 -4.55
N THR A 38 27.84 -12.13 -5.10
CA THR A 38 29.11 -11.39 -5.11
C THR A 38 29.52 -10.92 -3.72
N ARG A 39 28.54 -10.59 -2.88
CA ARG A 39 28.76 -10.19 -1.48
C ARG A 39 28.51 -11.32 -0.47
N GLY A 40 28.09 -12.50 -0.95
CA GLY A 40 27.75 -13.64 -0.11
C GLY A 40 26.53 -13.41 0.78
N THR A 41 25.60 -12.56 0.34
CA THR A 41 24.40 -12.19 1.09
C THR A 41 23.20 -12.98 0.60
N ASP A 42 22.49 -13.64 1.51
CA ASP A 42 21.21 -14.32 1.24
C ASP A 42 20.31 -14.13 2.46
N ILE A 43 19.34 -13.23 2.35
CA ILE A 43 18.49 -12.81 3.48
C ILE A 43 17.04 -12.93 3.06
N THR A 44 16.25 -13.61 3.88
CA THR A 44 14.80 -13.64 3.76
C THR A 44 14.21 -12.72 4.82
N VAL A 45 13.43 -11.73 4.39
CA VAL A 45 12.81 -10.73 5.26
C VAL A 45 11.34 -11.09 5.45
N PRO A 46 10.90 -11.38 6.69
CA PRO A 46 9.51 -11.70 6.97
C PRO A 46 8.61 -10.46 6.91
N HIS A 47 7.30 -10.69 6.89
CA HIS A 47 6.34 -9.62 7.10
C HIS A 47 6.41 -9.07 8.55
N GLY A 48 6.13 -7.77 8.68
CA GLY A 48 6.07 -7.08 9.97
C GLY A 48 7.37 -6.36 10.36
N PRO A 49 7.28 -5.16 10.97
CA PRO A 49 8.44 -4.32 11.24
C PRO A 49 9.45 -4.97 12.20
N GLU A 50 8.99 -5.55 13.31
CA GLU A 50 9.87 -6.18 14.31
C GLU A 50 10.59 -7.39 13.73
N ALA A 51 9.86 -8.28 13.05
CA ALA A 51 10.45 -9.45 12.43
C ALA A 51 11.45 -9.09 11.32
N ALA A 52 11.18 -8.02 10.55
CA ALA A 52 12.11 -7.51 9.56
C ALA A 52 13.38 -6.92 10.22
N ILE A 53 13.23 -6.12 11.29
CA ILE A 53 14.36 -5.58 12.06
C ILE A 53 15.26 -6.71 12.55
N ASP A 54 14.68 -7.75 13.14
CA ASP A 54 15.43 -8.89 13.67
C ASP A 54 16.15 -9.67 12.56
N ALA A 55 15.50 -9.87 11.40
CA ALA A 55 16.12 -10.49 10.24
C ALA A 55 17.35 -9.71 9.73
N TYR A 56 17.25 -8.38 9.63
CA TYR A 56 18.38 -7.54 9.23
C TYR A 56 19.48 -7.52 10.29
N ALA A 57 19.14 -7.40 11.57
CA ALA A 57 20.11 -7.36 12.66
C ALA A 57 20.87 -8.69 12.81
N ALA A 58 20.22 -9.82 12.51
CA ALA A 58 20.87 -11.13 12.46
C ALA A 58 21.82 -11.26 11.26
N ALA A 59 21.45 -10.68 10.11
CA ALA A 59 22.26 -10.73 8.90
C ALA A 59 23.46 -9.77 8.91
N PHE A 60 23.34 -8.64 9.60
CA PHE A 60 24.40 -7.62 9.74
C PHE A 60 24.61 -7.25 11.22
N PRO A 61 25.25 -8.14 12.02
CA PRO A 61 25.38 -7.95 13.46
C PRO A 61 26.11 -6.65 13.85
N GLU A 62 27.10 -6.25 13.06
CA GLU A 62 27.87 -5.02 13.24
C GLU A 62 27.02 -3.74 13.08
N GLU A 63 25.96 -3.80 12.27
CA GLU A 63 25.04 -2.68 12.00
C GLU A 63 23.76 -2.72 12.86
N ASN A 64 23.62 -3.68 13.77
CA ASN A 64 22.38 -3.91 14.54
C ASN A 64 21.81 -2.63 15.18
N ALA A 65 22.66 -1.84 15.85
CA ALA A 65 22.24 -0.58 16.47
C ALA A 65 21.75 0.46 15.43
N GLY A 66 22.43 0.52 14.28
CA GLY A 66 22.08 1.41 13.17
C GLY A 66 20.76 1.01 12.51
N ILE A 67 20.58 -0.27 12.22
CA ILE A 67 19.36 -0.84 11.64
C ILE A 67 18.14 -0.52 12.50
N ARG A 68 18.21 -0.84 13.80
CA ARG A 68 17.10 -0.59 14.74
C ARG A 68 16.75 0.89 14.80
N LYS A 69 17.76 1.75 14.91
CA LYS A 69 17.57 3.20 14.95
C LYS A 69 16.92 3.71 13.67
N PHE A 70 17.43 3.30 12.50
CA PHE A 70 16.95 3.75 11.20
C PHE A 70 15.49 3.38 10.97
N ILE A 71 15.13 2.11 11.20
CA ILE A 71 13.75 1.65 11.01
C ILE A 71 12.81 2.35 12.00
N ASN A 72 13.21 2.53 13.26
CA ASN A 72 12.41 3.28 14.24
C ASN A 72 12.16 4.73 13.79
N VAL A 73 13.15 5.42 13.21
CA VAL A 73 12.93 6.77 12.66
C VAL A 73 11.86 6.73 11.56
N ILE A 74 11.97 5.80 10.61
CA ILE A 74 10.99 5.68 9.52
C ILE A 74 9.57 5.44 10.05
N LEU A 75 9.42 4.50 10.99
CA LEU A 75 8.11 4.14 11.54
C LEU A 75 7.48 5.27 12.35
N THR A 76 8.28 5.97 13.17
CA THR A 76 7.81 7.14 13.92
C THR A 76 7.38 8.25 12.98
N THR A 77 8.21 8.59 11.97
CA THR A 77 7.85 9.61 10.98
C THR A 77 6.59 9.23 10.20
N ARG A 78 6.42 7.96 9.83
CA ARG A 78 5.20 7.51 9.14
C ARG A 78 3.95 7.74 10.00
N ARG A 79 4.01 7.45 11.30
CA ARG A 79 2.90 7.70 12.22
C ARG A 79 2.58 9.19 12.34
N GLU A 80 3.61 10.02 12.51
CA GLU A 80 3.45 11.48 12.59
C GLU A 80 2.87 12.09 11.30
N VAL A 81 3.21 11.53 10.13
CA VAL A 81 2.64 11.97 8.84
C VAL A 81 1.19 11.52 8.69
N ALA A 82 0.82 10.33 9.17
CA ALA A 82 -0.57 9.88 9.16
C ALA A 82 -1.48 10.78 10.02
N ASP A 83 -0.94 11.27 11.14
CA ASP A 83 -1.62 12.22 12.03
C ASP A 83 -1.65 13.67 11.50
N TRP A 84 -1.08 13.94 10.32
CA TRP A 84 -0.90 15.31 9.82
C TRP A 84 -2.21 15.89 9.23
N PRO A 85 -2.62 17.11 9.62
CA PRO A 85 -3.92 17.70 9.24
C PRO A 85 -4.13 18.04 7.75
N PHE A 86 -3.16 17.78 6.86
CA PHE A 86 -3.32 18.01 5.42
C PHE A 86 -4.20 16.93 4.75
N PHE A 87 -4.42 15.80 5.41
CA PHE A 87 -5.35 14.77 4.93
C PHE A 87 -6.82 15.07 5.27
N GLU A 88 -7.12 16.15 6.00
CA GLU A 88 -8.49 16.59 6.29
C GLU A 88 -9.17 17.26 5.08
N GLU A 89 -8.41 17.84 4.15
CA GLU A 89 -8.99 18.29 2.88
C GLU A 89 -9.08 17.10 1.91
N PRO A 90 -10.28 16.77 1.40
CA PRO A 90 -10.42 15.70 0.44
C PRO A 90 -9.50 16.00 -0.74
N SER A 91 -8.57 15.08 -1.03
CA SER A 91 -7.79 15.14 -2.26
C SER A 91 -8.75 15.39 -3.44
N SER A 92 -8.28 16.03 -4.51
CA SER A 92 -9.11 16.18 -5.72
C SER A 92 -9.74 14.83 -6.13
N SER A 93 -9.04 13.72 -5.94
CA SER A 93 -9.53 12.35 -6.17
C SER A 93 -10.71 11.96 -5.24
N THR A 94 -10.65 12.32 -3.96
CA THR A 94 -11.73 12.08 -2.97
C THR A 94 -12.98 12.91 -3.30
N THR A 95 -12.80 14.15 -3.76
CA THR A 95 -13.91 15.00 -4.24
C THR A 95 -14.62 14.38 -5.45
N HIS A 96 -13.90 13.68 -6.34
CA HIS A 96 -14.50 12.99 -7.47
C HIS A 96 -15.29 11.74 -7.03
N LEU A 97 -14.82 10.99 -6.02
CA LEU A 97 -15.54 9.82 -5.48
C LEU A 97 -16.89 10.20 -4.85
N HIS A 98 -16.97 11.30 -4.10
CA HIS A 98 -18.26 11.81 -3.59
C HIS A 98 -19.24 12.24 -4.69
N ARG A 99 -18.74 12.62 -5.88
CA ARG A 99 -19.58 12.91 -7.05
C ARG A 99 -20.13 11.63 -7.68
N PHE A 100 -19.36 10.53 -7.72
CA PHE A 100 -19.81 9.26 -8.28
C PHE A 100 -20.81 8.50 -7.39
N GLY A 101 -20.77 8.68 -6.07
CA GLY A 101 -21.69 8.02 -5.14
C GLY A 101 -23.13 8.57 -5.09
N ASN A 102 -23.39 9.73 -5.71
CA ASN A 102 -24.68 10.42 -5.62
C ASN A 102 -25.50 10.43 -6.93
N GLU A 103 -25.02 9.79 -8.00
CA GLU A 103 -25.82 9.61 -9.23
C GLU A 103 -26.41 8.20 -9.25
N PRO A 104 -27.75 8.04 -9.30
CA PRO A 104 -28.35 6.73 -9.47
C PRO A 104 -27.94 6.17 -10.84
N TRP A 105 -27.36 4.97 -10.84
CA TRP A 105 -27.09 4.22 -12.07
C TRP A 105 -28.41 3.84 -12.73
N GLY A 106 -28.85 4.68 -13.66
CA GLY A 106 -30.06 4.49 -14.44
C GLY A 106 -30.07 5.41 -15.65
N ASP A 107 -29.82 4.81 -16.81
CA ASP A 107 -30.08 5.36 -18.15
C ASP A 107 -29.06 6.35 -18.74
N THR A 108 -27.99 5.81 -19.34
CA THR A 108 -27.31 6.47 -20.47
C THR A 108 -27.24 5.55 -21.68
N GLY A 109 -28.40 5.08 -22.12
CA GLY A 109 -28.59 4.65 -23.50
C GLY A 109 -28.63 5.85 -24.44
N ARG A 110 -27.48 6.37 -24.89
CA ARG A 110 -27.45 7.25 -26.08
C ARG A 110 -26.25 6.96 -26.98
N ARG A 111 -26.57 6.29 -28.10
CA ARG A 111 -25.70 5.97 -29.24
C ARG A 111 -24.76 7.11 -29.61
N LEU A 112 -23.45 6.86 -29.60
CA LEU A 112 -22.49 7.66 -30.33
C LEU A 112 -22.43 7.13 -31.78
N SER A 113 -23.11 7.81 -32.69
CA SER A 113 -22.85 7.68 -34.13
C SER A 113 -21.61 8.52 -34.47
N GLY A 114 -20.45 7.86 -34.58
CA GLY A 114 -19.22 8.47 -35.10
C GLY A 114 -18.84 7.81 -36.43
N SER A 115 -19.04 8.53 -37.53
CA SER A 115 -18.49 8.18 -38.84
C SER A 115 -17.02 8.57 -38.90
N TYR A 116 -16.12 7.61 -39.14
CA TYR A 116 -14.72 7.88 -39.46
C TYR A 116 -14.59 8.14 -40.97
N SER A 117 -14.05 9.29 -41.34
CA SER A 117 -13.66 9.62 -42.71
C SER A 117 -12.15 9.45 -42.82
N THR A 118 -11.71 8.48 -43.61
CA THR A 118 -10.31 8.28 -44.01
C THR A 118 -9.96 9.23 -45.14
N THR A 119 -8.86 9.97 -44.99
CA THR A 119 -8.02 10.43 -46.11
C THR A 119 -6.56 10.33 -45.68
#